data_AF-A0A938ZFY3-F1
#
_entry.id   AF-A0A938ZFY3-F1
#
_cell.length_a   1.000
_cell.length_b   1.000
_cell.length_c   1.000
_cell.angle_alpha   90.00
_cell.angle_beta   90.00
_cell.angle_gamma   90.00
#
_symmetry.space_group_name_H-M   'P 1'
#
loop_
_entity.id
_entity.type
_entity.pdbx_description
1 polymer ?
#
loop_
_entity_poly.entity_id
_entity_poly.type
_entity_poly.pdbx_seq_one_letter_code
_entity_poly.pdbx_strand_id
1 'polypeptide(L)'
;MEVKAVDEGTCSAAPVPSAEKWSHEAIVARSNVRPERMRKLKVVANSGQNPGFDFLQECWNDDSVLVIVIKKLVAKFPQWGIAIVDRVLMKWNE
;
A
#
# COMPACT_ATOMS: atom_id res chain seq x y z
N MET A 1 16.62 44.17 40.80
CA MET A 1 17.18 43.45 39.63
C MET A 1 16.14 42.42 39.22
N GLU A 2 15.45 42.71 38.11
CA GLU A 2 14.63 41.75 37.39
C GLU A 2 15.51 40.62 36.83
N VAL A 3 15.00 39.39 36.88
CA VAL A 3 15.48 38.31 36.02
C VAL A 3 14.27 37.52 35.53
N LYS A 4 14.22 37.37 34.20
CA LYS A 4 13.12 36.87 33.38
C LYS A 4 12.95 35.34 33.43
N ALA A 5 11.68 34.94 33.32
CA ALA A 5 11.06 33.83 32.55
C ALA A 5 11.81 32.50 32.33
N VAL A 6 11.13 31.39 32.67
CA VAL A 6 11.13 30.17 31.85
C VAL A 6 9.69 29.67 31.73
N ASP A 7 9.28 29.49 30.48
CA ASP A 7 8.00 29.05 29.95
C ASP A 7 7.75 27.56 30.24
N GLU A 8 6.70 27.22 30.98
CA GLU A 8 6.20 25.85 31.12
C GLU A 8 5.27 25.50 29.94
N GLY A 9 5.84 25.44 28.74
CA GLY A 9 5.22 24.82 27.58
C GLY A 9 5.26 23.29 27.73
N THR A 10 4.34 22.71 28.51
CA THR A 10 4.09 21.26 28.45
C THR A 10 3.46 20.96 27.08
N CYS A 11 4.31 20.71 26.10
CA CYS A 11 3.92 20.23 24.79
C CYS A 11 3.45 18.78 24.98
N SER A 12 2.14 18.60 25.16
CA SER A 12 1.50 17.28 25.14
C SER A 12 1.67 16.70 23.74
N ALA A 13 2.81 16.06 23.49
CA ALA A 13 3.07 15.35 22.25
C ALA A 13 2.04 14.21 22.14
N ALA A 14 1.20 14.27 21.11
CA ALA A 14 0.34 13.15 20.73
C ALA A 14 1.20 11.88 20.59
N PRO A 15 0.70 10.68 20.97
CA PRO A 15 1.46 9.45 20.85
C PRO A 15 1.87 9.30 19.38
N VAL A 16 3.19 9.29 19.14
CA VAL A 16 3.73 9.05 17.80
C VAL A 16 3.18 7.71 17.32
N PRO A 17 2.43 7.64 16.21
CA PRO A 17 1.92 6.37 15.76
C PRO A 17 3.12 5.56 15.26
N SER A 18 3.37 4.46 15.96
CA SER A 18 3.96 3.23 15.44
C SER A 18 5.47 3.19 15.21
N ALA A 19 6.23 3.02 16.30
CA ALA A 19 7.54 2.38 16.23
C ALA A 19 7.44 0.96 15.61
N GLU A 20 6.32 0.26 15.82
CA GLU A 20 6.06 -1.09 15.31
C GLU A 20 5.88 -1.15 13.78
N LYS A 21 5.34 -0.10 13.15
CA LYS A 21 5.06 -0.05 11.71
C LYS A 21 6.32 0.13 10.85
N TRP A 22 7.42 0.54 11.50
CA TRP A 22 8.76 0.65 10.92
C TRP A 22 9.75 -0.25 11.65
N SER A 23 9.28 -1.27 12.39
CA SER A 23 10.16 -2.27 12.97
C SER A 23 10.96 -2.96 11.86
N HIS A 24 12.19 -3.36 12.18
CA HIS A 24 13.07 -4.01 11.24
C HIS A 24 12.43 -5.29 10.69
N GLU A 25 11.69 -6.01 11.53
CA GLU A 25 10.94 -7.21 11.20
C GLU A 25 9.77 -6.90 10.24
N ALA A 26 8.98 -5.84 10.49
CA ALA A 26 7.91 -5.45 9.59
C ALA A 26 8.43 -4.99 8.21
N ILE A 27 9.59 -4.32 8.20
CA ILE A 27 10.26 -3.91 6.96
C ILE A 27 10.83 -5.13 6.22
N VAL A 28 11.51 -6.05 6.92
CA VAL A 28 12.06 -7.28 6.32
C VAL A 28 10.94 -8.18 5.79
N ALA A 29 9.86 -8.36 6.56
CA ALA A 29 8.69 -9.10 6.12
C ALA A 29 8.12 -8.48 4.84
N ARG A 30 7.78 -7.17 4.83
CA ARG A 30 7.30 -6.47 3.62
C ARG A 30 8.27 -6.55 2.45
N SER A 31 9.57 -6.41 2.72
CA SER A 31 10.63 -6.48 1.71
C SER A 31 10.70 -7.84 1.02
N ASN A 32 10.41 -8.94 1.74
CA ASN A 32 10.42 -10.29 1.17
C ASN A 32 9.13 -10.62 0.40
N VAL A 33 7.96 -10.10 0.80
CA VAL A 33 6.69 -10.38 0.11
C VAL A 33 6.57 -9.62 -1.21
N ARG A 34 7.14 -8.42 -1.30
CA ARG A 34 7.05 -7.57 -2.50
C ARG A 34 7.62 -8.23 -3.78
N PRO A 35 8.83 -8.83 -3.79
CA PRO A 35 9.35 -9.55 -4.96
C PRO A 35 8.43 -10.69 -5.43
N GLU A 36 7.83 -11.42 -4.50
CA GLU A 36 6.91 -12.51 -4.80
C GLU A 36 5.62 -11.99 -5.45
N ARG A 37 5.01 -10.95 -4.86
CA ARG A 37 3.83 -10.26 -5.41
C ARG A 37 4.09 -9.74 -6.81
N MET A 38 5.24 -9.09 -7.03
CA MET A 38 5.66 -8.62 -8.35
C MET A 38 5.82 -9.78 -9.34
N ARG A 39 6.43 -10.91 -8.94
CA ARG A 39 6.57 -12.09 -9.79
C ARG A 39 5.22 -12.64 -10.21
N LYS A 40 4.27 -12.75 -9.27
CA LYS A 40 2.91 -13.22 -9.56
C LYS A 40 2.17 -12.27 -10.51
N LEU A 41 2.28 -10.95 -10.31
CA LEU A 41 1.72 -9.95 -11.24
C LEU A 41 2.31 -10.06 -12.66
N LYS A 42 3.60 -10.37 -12.80
CA LYS A 42 4.23 -10.62 -14.12
C LYS A 42 3.68 -11.90 -14.77
N VAL A 43 3.48 -12.97 -14.01
CA VAL A 43 2.86 -14.21 -14.53
C VAL A 43 1.45 -13.93 -15.05
N VAL A 44 0.65 -13.22 -14.26
CA VAL A 44 -0.70 -12.78 -14.61
C VAL A 44 -0.70 -11.90 -15.86
N ALA A 45 0.27 -10.98 -15.99
CA ALA A 45 0.40 -10.12 -17.16
C ALA A 45 0.58 -10.91 -18.47
N ASN A 46 1.27 -12.06 -18.36
CA ASN A 46 1.56 -12.95 -19.48
C ASN A 46 0.40 -13.92 -19.76
N SER A 47 -0.24 -14.47 -18.72
CA SER A 47 -1.31 -15.46 -18.89
C SER A 47 -2.69 -14.85 -19.13
N GLY A 48 -2.93 -13.61 -18.68
CA GLY A 48 -4.25 -12.99 -18.67
C GLY A 48 -5.24 -13.60 -17.68
N GLN A 49 -4.79 -14.57 -16.87
CA GLN A 49 -5.62 -15.19 -15.83
C GLN A 49 -5.89 -14.20 -14.71
N ASN A 50 -7.17 -14.02 -14.34
CA ASN A 50 -7.56 -13.15 -13.24
C ASN A 50 -6.98 -13.67 -11.92
N PRO A 51 -6.14 -12.89 -11.20
CA PRO A 51 -5.55 -13.33 -9.94
C PRO A 51 -6.49 -13.20 -8.73
N GLY A 52 -7.69 -12.64 -8.91
CA GLY A 52 -8.63 -12.34 -7.85
C GLY A 52 -8.49 -10.92 -7.31
N PHE A 53 -9.61 -10.36 -6.87
CA PHE A 53 -9.68 -9.00 -6.33
C PHE A 53 -8.85 -8.84 -5.05
N ASP A 54 -8.98 -9.78 -4.10
CA ASP A 54 -8.30 -9.70 -2.79
C ASP A 54 -6.78 -9.63 -2.94
N PHE A 55 -6.22 -10.43 -3.86
CA PHE A 55 -4.80 -10.38 -4.17
C PHE A 55 -4.36 -9.02 -4.74
N LEU A 56 -5.16 -8.45 -5.65
CA LEU A 56 -4.87 -7.13 -6.21
C LEU A 56 -4.99 -6.03 -5.15
N GLN A 57 -5.97 -6.12 -4.26
CA GLN A 57 -6.16 -5.19 -3.15
C GLN A 57 -5.00 -5.27 -2.14
N GLU A 58 -4.52 -6.47 -1.81
CA GLU A 58 -3.32 -6.63 -0.99
C GLU A 58 -2.09 -5.97 -1.63
N CYS A 59 -1.88 -6.21 -2.93
CA CYS A 59 -0.77 -5.61 -3.66
C CYS A 59 -0.90 -4.08 -3.79
N TRP A 60 -2.13 -3.58 -3.91
CA TRP A 60 -2.45 -2.15 -4.02
C TRP A 60 -2.06 -1.37 -2.75
N ASN A 61 -2.19 -1.99 -1.58
CA ASN A 61 -1.90 -1.37 -0.29
C ASN A 61 -0.43 -1.47 0.15
N ASP A 62 0.42 -2.19 -0.61
CA ASP A 62 1.78 -2.53 -0.21
C ASP A 62 2.83 -1.55 -0.75
N ASP A 63 2.94 -1.40 -2.08
CA ASP A 63 4.00 -0.62 -2.73
C ASP A 63 3.46 0.12 -3.97
N SER A 64 3.86 1.38 -4.14
CA SER A 64 3.46 2.24 -5.26
C SER A 64 3.89 1.70 -6.63
N VAL A 65 4.96 0.91 -6.69
CA VAL A 65 5.41 0.19 -7.90
C VAL A 65 4.41 -0.89 -8.28
N LEU A 66 3.86 -1.63 -7.30
CA LEU A 66 2.81 -2.63 -7.57
C LEU A 66 1.52 -1.96 -8.05
N VAL A 67 1.15 -0.81 -7.46
CA VAL A 67 0.01 0.01 -7.91
C VAL A 67 0.11 0.36 -9.40
N ILE A 68 1.30 0.74 -9.89
CA ILE A 68 1.52 1.05 -11.32
C ILE A 68 1.27 -0.19 -12.19
N VAL A 69 1.74 -1.36 -11.77
CA VAL A 69 1.53 -2.61 -12.50
C VAL A 69 0.06 -3.00 -12.51
N ILE A 70 -0.64 -2.88 -11.38
CA ILE A 70 -2.07 -3.18 -11.26
C ILE A 70 -2.90 -2.27 -12.17
N LYS A 71 -2.60 -0.96 -12.20
CA LYS A 71 -3.24 0.00 -13.14
C LYS A 71 -3.15 -0.47 -14.58
N LYS A 72 -1.96 -0.90 -15.01
CA LYS A 72 -1.74 -1.42 -16.37
C LYS A 72 -2.52 -2.70 -16.63
N LEU A 73 -2.57 -3.61 -15.65
CA LEU A 73 -3.27 -4.88 -15.77
C LEU A 73 -4.78 -4.69 -15.86
N VAL A 74 -5.37 -3.88 -14.98
CA VAL A 74 -6.82 -3.59 -14.98
C VAL A 74 -7.23 -2.94 -16.30
N ALA A 75 -6.43 -2.01 -16.83
CA ALA A 75 -6.66 -1.42 -18.15
C ALA A 75 -6.52 -2.42 -19.30
N LYS A 76 -5.57 -3.37 -19.20
CA LYS A 76 -5.34 -4.41 -20.21
C LYS A 76 -6.41 -5.50 -20.21
N PHE A 77 -7.01 -5.80 -19.05
CA PHE A 77 -7.95 -6.89 -18.86
C PHE A 77 -9.27 -6.40 -18.25
N PRO A 78 -10.05 -5.57 -18.98
CA PRO A 78 -11.31 -5.01 -18.48
C PRO A 78 -12.35 -6.09 -18.14
N GLN A 79 -12.25 -7.28 -18.75
CA GLN A 79 -13.14 -8.41 -18.49
C GLN A 79 -13.03 -8.97 -17.06
N TRP A 80 -12.00 -8.57 -16.29
CA TRP A 80 -11.90 -8.96 -14.88
C TRP A 80 -12.94 -8.29 -13.99
N GLY A 81 -13.67 -7.28 -14.48
CA GLY A 81 -14.73 -6.61 -13.72
C GLY A 81 -14.20 -5.82 -12.52
N ILE A 82 -12.96 -5.33 -12.60
CA ILE A 82 -12.31 -4.53 -11.57
C ILE A 82 -12.07 -3.14 -12.15
N ALA A 83 -12.35 -2.10 -11.38
CA ALA A 83 -12.16 -0.71 -11.74
C ALA A 83 -11.29 0.01 -10.70
N ILE A 84 -10.70 1.13 -11.11
CA ILE A 84 -9.94 2.02 -10.24
C ILE A 84 -10.63 3.39 -10.27
N VAL A 85 -11.22 3.79 -9.15
CA VAL A 85 -11.92 5.06 -8.98
C VAL A 85 -11.30 5.80 -7.80
N ASP A 86 -10.89 7.06 -7.99
CA ASP A 86 -10.29 7.90 -6.95
C ASP A 86 -9.15 7.22 -6.15
N ARG A 87 -8.29 6.46 -6.85
CA ARG A 87 -7.17 5.68 -6.29
C ARG A 87 -7.61 4.51 -5.39
N VAL A 88 -8.86 4.08 -5.49
CA VAL A 88 -9.40 2.90 -4.82
C VAL A 88 -9.67 1.80 -5.85
N LEU A 89 -9.34 0.56 -5.50
CA LEU A 89 -9.64 -0.62 -6.30
C LEU A 89 -11.05 -1.12 -5.91
N MET A 90 -11.94 -1.34 -6.87
CA MET A 90 -13.31 -1.81 -6.63
C MET A 90 -13.77 -2.81 -7.68
N LYS A 91 -14.73 -3.68 -7.34
CA LYS A 91 -15.44 -4.52 -8.32
C LYS A 91 -16.51 -3.67 -9.01
N TRP A 92 -16.65 -3.83 -10.32
CA TRP A 92 -17.57 -3.04 -11.16
C TRP A 92 -18.83 -3.81 -11.58
N ASN A 93 -18.78 -5.15 -11.61
CA ASN A 93 -19.95 -5.99 -11.83
C ASN A 93 -20.24 -6.76 -10.53
N GLU A 94 -21.17 -6.25 -9.72
CA GLU A 94 -21.98 -7.09 -8.82
C GLU A 94 -23.32 -7.39 -9.51
#